data_AF-A0A0B1TAG7-F1
#
_entry.id   AF-A0A0B1TAG7-F1
#
_cell.length_a   1.000
_cell.length_b   1.000
_cell.length_c   1.000
_cell.angle_alpha   90.00
_cell.angle_beta   90.00
_cell.angle_gamma   90.00
#
_symmetry.space_group_name_H-M   'P 1'
#
loop_
_entity.id
_entity.type
_entity.pdbx_description
1 polymer ?
#
loop_
_entity_poly.entity_id
_entity_poly.type
_entity_poly.pdbx_seq_one_letter_code
_entity_poly.pdbx_strand_id
1 'polypeptide(L)'
;MFVQNNFRHVLGNVLGALGNRESLKIAQDMLFEQGPDFLDDYLFGAAHATSYDEKWHKQLMIVAKFISDIANCTRDKCWTRALPVLQNIPIAMSYDISRGMLCSNHSRAVQMAALRVIKAAHPSLYDTKLTNVLVKLFRNTCPNPTSTGESQLAIDILVNCVPEHQNVATLLLRTESVHPDDHEKWQYFYRAVESSSLQDELKEEFWHRMRKFKVFRPNYAHRALRANSFSDWREIAEFGGYTLYSTSTAESKSGAFVRSDVDLRLKHRKEDLSLFGVSFSSQALDSFIGGSSTQSDPEADVRISVLDHALPINSIFKGSTEMLGAAWNADGQTVKVLEGNVMLRDTSVTLPLLSGLTVEVTAAGAASLKLLTASTVSMWNQDSTSDFKANVSLSLDTHTTLVHHGNVVQQLSSAMGAVTTVGGDVKVAFNNIPVDICMRMYQDDILASFEMVDETTKKPKKKNTITRSRRYPGVTFRLNKDLTAQCNMLASNIPH
;
A
#
# COMPACT_ATOMS: atom_id res chain seq x y z
N MET A 1 -32.60 -0.79 13.17
CA MET A 1 -31.91 0.24 12.36
C MET A 1 -30.45 -0.11 12.07
N PHE A 2 -29.60 -0.43 13.05
CA PHE A 2 -28.17 -0.76 12.81
C PHE A 2 -27.89 -1.98 11.90
N VAL A 3 -28.76 -3.00 11.89
CA VAL A 3 -28.62 -4.18 11.00
C VAL A 3 -28.93 -3.84 9.53
N GLN A 4 -29.80 -2.85 9.29
CA GLN A 4 -30.22 -2.45 7.94
C GLN A 4 -29.14 -1.63 7.21
N ASN A 5 -28.33 -0.84 7.92
CA ASN A 5 -27.25 -0.07 7.31
C ASN A 5 -26.06 -0.96 6.92
N ASN A 6 -25.65 -1.91 7.76
CA ASN A 6 -24.54 -2.81 7.42
C ASN A 6 -24.83 -3.69 6.20
N PHE A 7 -26.08 -4.14 6.03
CA PHE A 7 -26.46 -4.93 4.85
C PHE A 7 -26.34 -4.13 3.55
N ARG A 8 -26.61 -2.82 3.59
CA ARG A 8 -26.52 -1.93 2.41
C ARG A 8 -25.09 -1.74 1.93
N HIS A 9 -24.16 -1.54 2.86
CA HIS A 9 -22.73 -1.43 2.53
C HIS A 9 -22.21 -2.71 1.85
N VAL A 10 -22.59 -3.87 2.39
CA VAL A 10 -22.24 -5.16 1.79
C VAL A 10 -22.87 -5.32 0.40
N LEU A 11 -24.13 -4.92 0.23
CA LEU A 11 -24.83 -5.02 -1.05
C LEU A 11 -24.21 -4.14 -2.14
N GLY A 12 -23.85 -2.90 -1.82
CA GLY A 12 -23.18 -1.99 -2.77
C GLY A 12 -21.87 -2.60 -3.28
N ASN A 13 -21.04 -3.08 -2.35
CA ASN A 13 -19.78 -3.75 -2.66
C ASN A 13 -19.98 -5.00 -3.54
N VAL A 14 -20.92 -5.89 -3.19
CA VAL A 14 -21.22 -7.10 -3.97
C VAL A 14 -21.69 -6.77 -5.38
N LEU A 15 -22.58 -5.78 -5.54
CA LEU A 15 -23.06 -5.35 -6.87
C LEU A 15 -21.93 -4.79 -7.74
N GLY A 16 -20.98 -4.08 -7.13
CA GLY A 16 -19.75 -3.65 -7.78
C GLY A 16 -18.89 -4.82 -8.22
N ALA A 17 -18.59 -5.75 -7.30
CA ALA A 17 -17.70 -6.90 -7.55
C ALA A 17 -18.24 -7.87 -8.62
N LEU A 18 -19.57 -7.99 -8.77
CA LEU A 18 -20.20 -8.82 -9.81
C LEU A 18 -19.87 -8.37 -11.24
N GLY A 19 -19.64 -7.07 -11.44
CA GLY A 19 -19.17 -6.55 -12.73
C GLY A 19 -20.02 -6.93 -13.95
N ASN A 20 -21.36 -7.03 -13.85
CA ASN A 20 -22.21 -7.40 -14.99
C ASN A 20 -23.29 -6.34 -15.30
N ARG A 21 -23.88 -6.36 -16.50
CA ARG A 21 -24.80 -5.29 -16.94
C ARG A 21 -26.03 -5.16 -16.03
N GLU A 22 -26.47 -6.27 -15.43
CA GLU A 22 -27.62 -6.29 -14.53
C GLU A 22 -27.29 -5.64 -13.19
N SER A 23 -26.12 -5.94 -12.63
CA SER A 23 -25.65 -5.34 -11.37
C SER A 23 -25.47 -3.83 -11.51
N LEU A 24 -24.97 -3.35 -12.66
CA LEU A 24 -24.88 -1.90 -12.94
C LEU A 24 -26.25 -1.22 -13.01
N LYS A 25 -27.25 -1.84 -13.63
CA LYS A 25 -28.61 -1.28 -13.69
C LYS A 25 -29.23 -1.19 -12.30
N ILE A 26 -29.13 -2.28 -11.53
CA ILE A 26 -29.64 -2.34 -10.15
C ILE A 26 -28.92 -1.28 -9.30
N ALA A 27 -27.60 -1.15 -9.46
CA ALA A 27 -26.83 -0.14 -8.76
C ALA A 27 -27.24 1.28 -9.17
N GLN A 28 -27.50 1.57 -10.46
CA GLN A 28 -27.99 2.88 -10.90
C GLN A 28 -29.32 3.23 -10.25
N ASP A 29 -30.28 2.29 -10.25
CA ASP A 29 -31.59 2.51 -9.63
C ASP A 29 -31.44 2.76 -8.11
N MET A 30 -30.56 2.02 -7.44
CA MET A 30 -30.27 2.21 -6.01
C MET A 30 -29.49 3.49 -5.70
N LEU A 31 -28.58 3.92 -6.59
CA LEU A 31 -27.76 5.12 -6.43
C LEU A 31 -28.63 6.39 -6.37
N PHE A 32 -29.71 6.43 -7.14
CA PHE A 32 -30.66 7.54 -7.10
C PHE A 32 -31.47 7.60 -5.80
N GLU A 33 -31.56 6.50 -5.05
CA GLU A 33 -32.32 6.42 -3.79
C GLU A 33 -31.47 6.50 -2.52
N GLN A 34 -30.24 5.98 -2.53
CA GLN A 34 -29.47 5.67 -1.31
C GLN A 34 -28.40 6.72 -0.94
N GLY A 35 -28.03 7.62 -1.86
CA GLY A 35 -27.05 8.68 -1.60
C GLY A 35 -25.57 8.24 -1.78
N PRO A 36 -24.61 9.09 -1.36
CA PRO A 36 -23.19 8.96 -1.72
C PRO A 36 -22.46 7.77 -1.08
N ASP A 37 -22.82 7.34 0.12
CA ASP A 37 -22.12 6.26 0.82
C ASP A 37 -22.22 4.91 0.05
N PHE A 38 -23.37 4.66 -0.57
CA PHE A 38 -23.58 3.48 -1.41
C PHE A 38 -22.71 3.52 -2.69
N LEU A 39 -22.43 4.71 -3.22
CA LEU A 39 -21.55 4.88 -4.37
C LEU A 39 -20.12 4.50 -4.03
N ASP A 40 -19.62 4.89 -2.86
CA ASP A 40 -18.26 4.56 -2.44
C ASP A 40 -18.09 3.04 -2.27
N ASP A 41 -19.05 2.35 -1.67
CA ASP A 41 -19.03 0.89 -1.56
C ASP A 41 -19.11 0.20 -2.92
N TYR A 42 -19.98 0.70 -3.80
CA TYR A 42 -20.13 0.18 -5.16
C TYR A 42 -18.85 0.35 -5.97
N LEU A 43 -18.22 1.53 -5.92
CA LEU A 43 -16.98 1.82 -6.61
C LEU A 43 -15.81 0.99 -6.04
N PHE A 44 -15.77 0.78 -4.73
CA PHE A 44 -14.78 -0.09 -4.10
C PHE A 44 -14.93 -1.55 -4.60
N GLY A 45 -16.16 -2.08 -4.66
CA GLY A 45 -16.42 -3.40 -5.23
C GLY A 45 -16.08 -3.48 -6.72
N ALA A 46 -16.48 -2.47 -7.50
CA ALA A 46 -16.26 -2.40 -8.94
C ALA A 46 -14.78 -2.29 -9.32
N ALA A 47 -13.96 -1.61 -8.50
CA ALA A 47 -12.52 -1.52 -8.70
C ALA A 47 -11.82 -2.89 -8.65
N HIS A 48 -12.43 -3.88 -7.99
CA HIS A 48 -11.89 -5.22 -7.85
C HIS A 48 -12.73 -6.28 -8.59
N ALA A 49 -13.59 -5.86 -9.53
CA ALA A 49 -14.42 -6.79 -10.28
C ALA A 49 -13.57 -7.65 -11.25
N THR A 50 -13.83 -8.95 -11.28
CA THR A 50 -13.11 -9.93 -12.13
C THR A 50 -13.83 -10.20 -13.47
N SER A 51 -14.84 -9.42 -13.81
CA SER A 51 -15.72 -9.66 -14.97
C SER A 51 -14.99 -9.52 -16.31
N TYR A 52 -15.36 -10.38 -17.28
CA TYR A 52 -14.84 -10.35 -18.65
C TYR A 52 -15.81 -9.71 -19.66
N ASP A 53 -16.90 -9.08 -19.19
CA ASP A 53 -17.90 -8.47 -20.09
C ASP A 53 -17.29 -7.22 -20.78
N GLU A 54 -17.16 -7.31 -22.11
CA GLU A 54 -16.61 -6.26 -22.97
C GLU A 54 -17.42 -4.95 -22.87
N LYS A 55 -18.72 -5.03 -22.55
CA LYS A 55 -19.55 -3.84 -22.29
C LYS A 55 -19.28 -3.18 -20.95
N TRP A 56 -18.84 -3.95 -19.96
CA TRP A 56 -18.26 -3.42 -18.72
C TRP A 56 -16.90 -2.76 -18.98
N HIS A 57 -16.10 -3.35 -19.87
CA HIS A 57 -14.80 -2.82 -20.31
C HIS A 57 -14.86 -1.61 -21.24
N LYS A 58 -16.06 -1.10 -21.61
CA LYS A 58 -16.21 0.24 -22.20
C LYS A 58 -15.62 1.36 -21.33
N GLN A 59 -15.23 1.05 -20.08
CA GLN A 59 -14.37 1.86 -19.23
C GLN A 59 -13.04 2.30 -19.90
N LEU A 60 -12.49 1.58 -20.89
CA LEU A 60 -11.35 2.08 -21.67
C LEU A 60 -11.62 3.42 -22.39
N MET A 61 -12.87 3.65 -22.85
CA MET A 61 -13.26 4.95 -23.40
C MET A 61 -13.39 6.03 -22.32
N ILE A 62 -13.76 5.66 -21.09
CA ILE A 62 -13.82 6.58 -19.95
C ILE A 62 -12.40 6.96 -19.51
N VAL A 63 -11.46 6.02 -19.47
CA VAL A 63 -10.05 6.28 -19.16
C VAL A 63 -9.42 7.17 -20.23
N ALA A 64 -9.63 6.86 -21.51
CA ALA A 64 -9.12 7.70 -22.60
C ALA A 64 -9.71 9.11 -22.57
N LYS A 65 -11.02 9.24 -22.30
CA LYS A 65 -11.69 10.53 -22.14
C LYS A 65 -11.17 11.27 -20.91
N PHE A 66 -11.03 10.61 -19.77
CA PHE A 66 -10.51 11.20 -18.54
C PHE A 66 -9.10 11.73 -18.74
N ILE A 67 -8.22 10.96 -19.37
CA ILE A 67 -6.85 11.42 -19.68
C ILE A 67 -6.87 12.61 -20.66
N SER A 68 -7.74 12.58 -21.68
CA SER A 68 -7.93 13.72 -22.58
C SER A 68 -8.46 14.97 -21.87
N ASP A 69 -9.38 14.80 -20.92
CA ASP A 69 -9.96 15.90 -20.14
C ASP A 69 -8.92 16.49 -19.18
N ILE A 70 -8.09 15.63 -18.57
CA ILE A 70 -6.96 16.04 -17.72
C ILE A 70 -5.89 16.78 -18.52
N ALA A 71 -5.65 16.43 -19.78
CA ALA A 71 -4.67 17.14 -20.60
C ALA A 71 -4.98 18.65 -20.74
N ASN A 72 -6.24 19.05 -20.51
CA ASN A 72 -6.68 20.44 -20.50
C ASN A 72 -6.56 21.13 -19.12
N CYS A 73 -6.05 20.44 -18.08
CA CYS A 73 -5.81 21.02 -16.75
C CYS A 73 -4.71 22.09 -16.82
N THR A 74 -5.06 23.35 -16.55
CA THR A 74 -4.11 24.47 -16.47
C THR A 74 -3.71 24.86 -15.06
N ARG A 75 -4.50 24.47 -14.05
CA ARG A 75 -4.30 24.84 -12.64
C ARG A 75 -3.73 23.68 -11.83
N ASP A 76 -2.81 23.97 -10.92
CA ASP A 76 -2.22 22.98 -10.01
C ASP A 76 -3.26 22.21 -9.18
N LYS A 77 -4.35 22.87 -8.76
CA LYS A 77 -5.45 22.20 -8.04
C LYS A 77 -6.16 21.11 -8.85
N CYS A 78 -6.13 21.22 -10.18
CA CYS A 78 -6.65 20.19 -11.09
C CYS A 78 -5.74 18.97 -11.04
N TRP A 79 -4.42 19.19 -11.16
CA TRP A 79 -3.40 18.16 -11.14
C TRP A 79 -3.29 17.41 -9.82
N THR A 80 -3.37 18.11 -8.68
CA THR A 80 -3.32 17.46 -7.36
C THR A 80 -4.49 16.52 -7.11
N ARG A 81 -5.62 16.68 -7.82
CA ARG A 81 -6.76 15.74 -7.79
C ARG A 81 -6.66 14.65 -8.84
N ALA A 82 -6.13 14.97 -10.02
CA ALA A 82 -6.04 14.05 -11.14
C ALA A 82 -4.92 13.00 -10.98
N LEU A 83 -3.73 13.41 -10.53
CA LEU A 83 -2.56 12.53 -10.43
C LEU A 83 -2.76 11.35 -9.47
N PRO A 84 -3.40 11.50 -8.29
CA PRO A 84 -3.72 10.36 -7.43
C PRO A 84 -4.61 9.31 -8.09
N VAL A 85 -5.48 9.71 -9.04
CA VAL A 85 -6.31 8.79 -9.85
C VAL A 85 -5.46 8.11 -10.91
N LEU A 86 -4.57 8.86 -11.58
CA LEU A 86 -3.63 8.31 -12.56
C LEU A 86 -2.64 7.32 -11.95
N GLN A 87 -2.38 7.39 -10.64
CA GLN A 87 -1.55 6.41 -9.93
C GLN A 87 -2.16 5.00 -9.99
N ASN A 88 -3.49 4.87 -9.99
CA ASN A 88 -4.19 3.58 -10.14
C ASN A 88 -4.25 3.13 -11.61
N ILE A 89 -3.81 3.97 -12.56
CA ILE A 89 -3.79 3.68 -14.00
C ILE A 89 -2.38 3.95 -14.53
N PRO A 90 -1.38 3.14 -14.15
CA PRO A 90 0.04 3.40 -14.46
C PRO A 90 0.42 2.98 -15.91
N ILE A 91 -0.32 3.49 -16.90
CA ILE A 91 -0.06 3.27 -18.33
C ILE A 91 0.99 4.25 -18.89
N ALA A 92 1.53 3.96 -20.06
CA ALA A 92 2.55 4.80 -20.71
C ALA A 92 2.12 6.29 -20.84
N MET A 93 0.84 6.54 -21.11
CA MET A 93 0.31 7.90 -21.24
C MET A 93 0.31 8.69 -19.91
N SER A 94 -0.08 8.05 -18.79
CA SER A 94 -0.06 8.70 -17.48
C SER A 94 1.38 8.90 -16.98
N TYR A 95 2.27 7.97 -17.32
CA TYR A 95 3.71 8.10 -17.12
C TYR A 95 4.28 9.32 -17.85
N ASP A 96 3.98 9.48 -19.14
CA ASP A 96 4.49 10.60 -19.95
C ASP A 96 4.01 11.97 -19.44
N ILE A 97 2.72 12.07 -19.08
CA ILE A 97 2.15 13.27 -18.46
C ILE A 97 2.89 13.61 -17.16
N SER A 98 3.08 12.61 -16.29
CA SER A 98 3.73 12.80 -14.98
C SER A 98 5.20 13.19 -15.14
N ARG A 99 5.91 12.58 -16.09
CA ARG A 99 7.30 12.92 -16.41
C ARG A 99 7.44 14.38 -16.85
N GLY A 100 6.49 14.90 -17.63
CA GLY A 100 6.47 16.29 -18.09
C GLY A 100 6.33 17.33 -16.97
N MET A 101 5.84 16.93 -15.79
CA MET A 101 5.66 17.82 -14.64
C MET A 101 6.88 17.94 -13.74
N LEU A 102 7.83 17.01 -13.84
CA LEU A 102 9.04 17.03 -13.00
C LEU A 102 9.96 18.19 -13.40
N CYS A 103 10.52 18.92 -12.41
CA CYS A 103 11.40 20.07 -12.63
C CYS A 103 10.80 21.17 -13.52
N SER A 104 9.47 21.31 -13.47
CA SER A 104 8.71 22.33 -14.19
C SER A 104 8.28 23.47 -13.25
N ASN A 105 7.47 24.41 -13.76
CA ASN A 105 6.93 25.55 -12.99
C ASN A 105 5.74 25.17 -12.07
N HIS A 106 5.39 23.88 -11.96
CA HIS A 106 4.33 23.43 -11.07
C HIS A 106 4.77 23.39 -9.60
N SER A 107 3.80 23.50 -8.69
CA SER A 107 4.00 23.37 -7.24
C SER A 107 4.58 22.02 -6.84
N ARG A 108 5.24 22.00 -5.68
CA ARG A 108 5.84 20.79 -5.07
C ARG A 108 4.82 19.66 -4.88
N ALA A 109 3.58 19.98 -4.52
CA ALA A 109 2.52 18.99 -4.35
C ALA A 109 2.20 18.25 -5.65
N VAL A 110 2.21 18.96 -6.79
CA VAL A 110 2.01 18.37 -8.12
C VAL A 110 3.21 17.48 -8.50
N GLN A 111 4.44 17.95 -8.26
CA GLN A 111 5.65 17.17 -8.55
C GLN A 111 5.73 15.89 -7.70
N MET A 112 5.38 15.96 -6.41
CA MET A 112 5.28 14.80 -5.53
C MET A 112 4.22 13.79 -6.02
N ALA A 113 3.04 14.27 -6.42
CA ALA A 113 1.99 13.40 -6.96
C ALA A 113 2.43 12.75 -8.29
N ALA A 114 3.14 13.48 -9.16
CA ALA A 114 3.70 12.95 -10.40
C ALA A 114 4.78 11.88 -10.13
N LEU A 115 5.66 12.08 -9.14
CA LEU A 115 6.64 11.08 -8.73
C LEU A 115 5.97 9.79 -8.24
N ARG A 116 4.83 9.88 -7.52
CA ARG A 116 4.05 8.71 -7.09
C ARG A 116 3.47 7.93 -8.27
N VAL A 117 2.96 8.61 -9.30
CA VAL A 117 2.48 7.96 -10.54
C VAL A 117 3.64 7.25 -11.24
N ILE A 118 4.81 7.88 -11.34
CA ILE A 118 5.99 7.26 -11.95
C ILE A 118 6.46 6.06 -11.14
N LYS A 119 6.49 6.14 -9.80
CA LYS A 119 6.86 5.02 -8.92
C LYS A 119 5.92 3.82 -9.05
N ALA A 120 4.64 4.06 -9.34
CA ALA A 120 3.65 3.02 -9.60
C ALA A 120 3.76 2.42 -11.02
N ALA A 121 4.49 3.07 -11.93
CA ALA A 121 4.67 2.60 -13.30
C ALA A 121 5.64 1.42 -13.40
N HIS A 122 5.40 0.56 -14.39
CA HIS A 122 6.26 -0.59 -14.62
C HIS A 122 7.69 -0.15 -14.99
N PRO A 123 8.75 -0.75 -14.40
CA PRO A 123 10.13 -0.33 -14.62
C PRO A 123 10.59 -0.32 -16.08
N SER A 124 9.95 -1.11 -16.96
CA SER A 124 10.23 -1.10 -18.41
C SER A 124 10.01 0.26 -19.08
N LEU A 125 9.24 1.17 -18.47
CA LEU A 125 9.00 2.51 -18.98
C LEU A 125 10.12 3.49 -18.60
N TYR A 126 11.02 3.11 -17.70
CA TYR A 126 12.09 3.99 -17.23
C TYR A 126 13.15 4.19 -18.30
N ASP A 127 13.26 5.43 -18.79
CA ASP A 127 14.23 5.81 -19.79
C ASP A 127 15.39 6.64 -19.21
N THR A 128 16.41 6.86 -20.04
CA THR A 128 17.56 7.68 -19.67
C THR A 128 17.18 9.16 -19.47
N LYS A 129 16.10 9.63 -20.10
CA LYS A 129 15.59 10.99 -19.91
C LYS A 129 15.04 11.17 -18.49
N LEU A 130 14.20 10.24 -18.03
CA LEU A 130 13.70 10.22 -16.66
C LEU A 130 14.86 10.17 -15.67
N THR A 131 15.83 9.27 -15.89
CA THR A 131 17.02 9.16 -15.05
C THR A 131 17.72 10.51 -14.86
N ASN A 132 17.95 11.25 -15.95
CA ASN A 132 18.60 12.54 -15.89
C ASN A 132 17.78 13.58 -15.11
N VAL A 133 16.46 13.58 -15.24
CA VAL A 133 15.56 14.48 -14.51
C VAL A 133 15.54 14.14 -13.01
N LEU A 134 15.43 12.86 -12.65
CA LEU A 134 15.46 12.41 -11.26
C LEU A 134 16.80 12.71 -10.58
N VAL A 135 17.92 12.57 -11.30
CA VAL A 135 19.23 12.97 -10.78
C VAL A 135 19.30 14.48 -10.55
N LYS A 136 18.69 15.30 -11.43
CA LYS A 136 18.60 16.75 -11.21
C LYS A 136 17.75 17.09 -9.99
N LEU A 137 16.63 16.38 -9.78
CA LEU A 137 15.79 16.51 -8.59
C LEU A 137 16.60 16.21 -7.33
N PHE A 138 17.27 15.06 -7.28
CA PHE A 138 18.07 14.66 -6.11
C PHE A 138 19.22 15.65 -5.79
N ARG A 139 19.85 16.20 -6.84
CA ARG A 139 20.92 17.21 -6.72
C ARG A 139 20.41 18.62 -6.41
N ASN A 140 19.10 18.85 -6.36
CA ASN A 140 18.51 20.19 -6.22
C ASN A 140 19.02 21.18 -7.29
N THR A 141 19.04 20.73 -8.55
CA THR A 141 19.52 21.55 -9.71
C THR A 141 18.39 21.95 -10.65
N CYS A 142 17.15 21.77 -10.22
CA CYS A 142 15.97 22.19 -10.97
C CYS A 142 15.66 23.67 -10.73
N PRO A 143 14.89 24.32 -11.61
CA PRO A 143 14.60 25.76 -11.47
C PRO A 143 13.94 26.11 -10.13
N ASN A 144 13.10 25.22 -9.63
CA ASN A 144 12.47 25.31 -8.31
C ASN A 144 13.23 24.47 -7.28
N PRO A 145 13.40 24.96 -6.04
CA PRO A 145 14.11 24.23 -4.99
C PRO A 145 13.34 22.98 -4.59
N THR A 146 14.05 21.86 -4.63
CA THR A 146 13.54 20.51 -4.35
C THR A 146 13.52 20.23 -2.87
N SER A 147 12.45 19.59 -2.41
CA SER A 147 12.30 19.10 -1.04
C SER A 147 13.01 17.77 -0.81
N THR A 148 13.21 17.43 0.47
CA THR A 148 13.73 16.14 0.91
C THR A 148 12.82 15.00 0.42
N GLY A 149 11.50 15.12 0.54
CA GLY A 149 10.55 14.11 0.06
C GLY A 149 10.59 13.85 -1.45
N GLU A 150 10.70 14.89 -2.28
CA GLU A 150 10.89 14.73 -3.73
C GLU A 150 12.20 13.99 -4.03
N SER A 151 13.26 14.31 -3.28
CA SER A 151 14.55 13.65 -3.41
C SER A 151 14.50 12.16 -3.01
N GLN A 152 13.79 11.83 -1.93
CA GLN A 152 13.62 10.45 -1.46
C GLN A 152 12.84 9.60 -2.47
N LEU A 153 11.71 10.12 -3.00
CA LEU A 153 10.96 9.42 -4.05
C LEU A 153 11.77 9.27 -5.35
N ALA A 154 12.59 10.26 -5.69
CA ALA A 154 13.49 10.14 -6.83
C ALA A 154 14.52 9.02 -6.63
N ILE A 155 15.05 8.84 -5.41
CA ILE A 155 15.94 7.72 -5.08
C ILE A 155 15.23 6.38 -5.20
N ASP A 156 14.01 6.24 -4.68
CA ASP A 156 13.24 5.00 -4.81
C ASP A 156 13.11 4.56 -6.27
N ILE A 157 12.77 5.50 -7.16
CA ILE A 157 12.64 5.22 -8.59
C ILE A 157 14.01 4.88 -9.21
N LEU A 158 15.06 5.64 -8.89
CA LEU A 158 16.40 5.42 -9.45
C LEU A 158 17.03 4.10 -8.99
N VAL A 159 16.81 3.69 -7.75
CA VAL A 159 17.29 2.40 -7.21
C VAL A 159 16.57 1.22 -7.85
N ASN A 160 15.33 1.42 -8.31
CA ASN A 160 14.60 0.42 -9.09
C ASN A 160 15.12 0.27 -10.53
N CYS A 161 15.81 1.28 -11.09
CA CYS A 161 16.43 1.20 -12.41
C CYS A 161 17.74 0.37 -12.44
N VAL A 162 18.29 -0.01 -11.28
CA VAL A 162 19.56 -0.73 -11.14
C VAL A 162 19.25 -2.22 -10.95
N PRO A 163 19.99 -3.16 -11.59
CA PRO A 163 21.26 -3.00 -12.33
C PRO A 163 21.12 -2.68 -13.83
N GLU A 164 19.91 -2.68 -14.38
CA GLU A 164 19.64 -2.55 -15.82
C GLU A 164 20.25 -1.26 -16.41
N HIS A 165 20.16 -0.16 -15.67
CA HIS A 165 20.77 1.12 -16.02
C HIS A 165 21.99 1.43 -15.13
N GLN A 166 23.12 0.78 -15.39
CA GLN A 166 24.36 0.93 -14.61
C GLN A 166 24.86 2.38 -14.45
N ASN A 167 24.56 3.25 -15.43
CA ASN A 167 24.90 4.67 -15.39
C ASN A 167 24.23 5.41 -14.20
N VAL A 168 23.05 4.98 -13.77
CA VAL A 168 22.31 5.57 -12.64
C VAL A 168 23.15 5.56 -11.37
N ALA A 169 23.70 4.39 -11.03
CA ALA A 169 24.49 4.23 -9.82
C ALA A 169 25.76 5.10 -9.85
N THR A 170 26.42 5.18 -11.00
CA THR A 170 27.59 6.05 -11.17
C THR A 170 27.20 7.53 -10.99
N LEU A 171 26.06 7.95 -11.52
CA LEU A 171 25.56 9.33 -11.36
C LEU A 171 25.21 9.66 -9.92
N LEU A 172 24.61 8.72 -9.17
CA LEU A 172 24.27 8.87 -7.75
C LEU A 172 25.53 8.89 -6.87
N LEU A 173 26.42 7.92 -7.02
CA LEU A 173 27.62 7.85 -6.17
C LEU A 173 28.56 9.05 -6.41
N ARG A 174 28.59 9.62 -7.62
CA ARG A 174 29.33 10.87 -7.89
C ARG A 174 28.76 12.11 -7.20
N THR A 175 27.53 12.05 -6.69
CA THR A 175 26.95 13.16 -5.92
C THR A 175 27.31 13.13 -4.44
N GLU A 176 27.90 12.03 -3.95
CA GLU A 176 28.28 11.91 -2.56
C GLU A 176 29.25 13.04 -2.19
N SER A 177 28.87 13.80 -1.17
CA SER A 177 29.71 14.82 -0.53
C SER A 177 30.14 14.31 0.84
N VAL A 178 31.36 14.65 1.24
CA VAL A 178 31.91 14.31 2.57
C VAL A 178 31.14 15.04 3.68
N HIS A 179 30.62 16.23 3.39
CA HIS A 179 29.80 17.03 4.30
C HIS A 179 28.50 17.37 3.58
N PRO A 180 27.48 16.49 3.66
CA PRO A 180 26.21 16.76 3.03
C PRO A 180 25.41 17.83 3.81
N ASP A 181 24.82 18.79 3.10
CA ASP A 181 23.98 19.82 3.74
C ASP A 181 22.67 19.24 4.30
N ASP A 182 22.10 18.24 3.61
CA ASP A 182 20.86 17.57 4.01
C ASP A 182 21.15 16.14 4.48
N HIS A 183 21.32 15.98 5.80
CA HIS A 183 21.58 14.68 6.42
C HIS A 183 20.43 13.68 6.20
N GLU A 184 19.17 14.14 6.20
CA GLU A 184 17.98 13.29 6.06
C GLU A 184 17.90 12.67 4.66
N LYS A 185 18.13 13.48 3.63
CA LYS A 185 18.21 13.01 2.24
C LYS A 185 19.28 11.93 2.05
N TRP A 186 20.47 12.16 2.58
CA TRP A 186 21.61 11.25 2.39
C TRP A 186 21.50 9.97 3.23
N GLN A 187 21.00 10.08 4.46
CA GLN A 187 20.69 8.90 5.27
C GLN A 187 19.67 8.00 4.57
N TYR A 188 18.60 8.59 4.04
CA TYR A 188 17.61 7.85 3.26
C TYR A 188 18.25 7.16 2.04
N PHE A 189 19.10 7.85 1.29
CA PHE A 189 19.81 7.25 0.16
C PHE A 189 20.63 6.01 0.56
N TYR A 190 21.40 6.09 1.65
CA TYR A 190 22.18 4.94 2.12
C TYR A 190 21.30 3.78 2.57
N ARG A 191 20.20 4.08 3.28
CA ARG A 191 19.22 3.07 3.70
C ARG A 191 18.48 2.44 2.51
N ALA A 192 18.13 3.21 1.49
CA ALA A 192 17.52 2.70 0.27
C ALA A 192 18.46 1.77 -0.51
N VAL A 193 19.75 2.10 -0.58
CA VAL A 193 20.77 1.21 -1.19
C VAL A 193 20.93 -0.08 -0.38
N GLU A 194 21.02 0.01 0.95
CA GLU A 194 21.08 -1.16 1.85
C GLU A 194 19.83 -2.05 1.69
N SER A 195 18.64 -1.46 1.77
CA SER A 195 17.35 -2.12 1.57
C SER A 195 17.25 -2.82 0.21
N SER A 196 17.64 -2.13 -0.87
CA SER A 196 17.63 -2.72 -2.21
C SER A 196 18.59 -3.89 -2.39
N SER A 197 19.70 -3.90 -1.64
CA SER A 197 20.66 -5.00 -1.65
C SER A 197 20.08 -6.23 -0.94
N LEU A 198 19.33 -6.03 0.15
CA LEU A 198 18.66 -7.13 0.86
C LEU A 198 17.52 -7.74 0.02
N GLN A 199 16.86 -6.93 -0.81
CA GLN A 199 15.75 -7.39 -1.65
C GLN A 199 16.18 -8.27 -2.84
N ASP A 200 17.37 -8.03 -3.39
CA ASP A 200 17.85 -8.67 -4.62
C ASP A 200 19.37 -8.89 -4.60
N GLU A 201 19.78 -10.16 -4.65
CA GLU A 201 21.19 -10.57 -4.69
C GLU A 201 21.97 -9.92 -5.85
N LEU A 202 21.32 -9.69 -7.00
CA LEU A 202 21.96 -9.02 -8.14
C LEU A 202 22.27 -7.55 -7.82
N LYS A 203 21.37 -6.88 -7.08
CA LYS A 203 21.61 -5.51 -6.62
C LYS A 203 22.69 -5.49 -5.56
N GLU A 204 22.73 -6.45 -4.64
CA GLU A 204 23.80 -6.59 -3.66
C GLU A 204 25.17 -6.70 -4.34
N GLU A 205 25.32 -7.63 -5.28
CA GLU A 205 26.58 -7.82 -5.99
C GLU A 205 26.98 -6.56 -6.77
N PHE A 206 26.00 -5.93 -7.43
CA PHE A 206 26.21 -4.69 -8.17
C PHE A 206 26.71 -3.55 -7.26
N TRP A 207 26.03 -3.27 -6.14
CA TRP A 207 26.44 -2.23 -5.20
C TRP A 207 27.79 -2.55 -4.57
N HIS A 208 28.04 -3.81 -4.24
CA HIS A 208 29.32 -4.26 -3.71
C HIS A 208 30.46 -3.99 -4.71
N ARG A 209 30.28 -4.29 -6.00
CA ARG A 209 31.26 -3.98 -7.06
C ARG A 209 31.46 -2.46 -7.21
N MET A 210 30.39 -1.67 -7.21
CA MET A 210 30.48 -0.21 -7.31
C MET A 210 31.24 0.42 -6.14
N ARG A 211 31.06 -0.07 -4.92
CA ARG A 211 31.75 0.44 -3.72
C ARG A 211 33.24 0.08 -3.65
N LYS A 212 33.74 -0.85 -4.50
CA LYS A 212 35.18 -1.17 -4.58
C LYS A 212 36.01 -0.05 -5.21
N PHE A 213 35.41 0.73 -6.11
CA PHE A 213 36.08 1.86 -6.76
C PHE A 213 36.51 2.90 -5.72
N LYS A 214 37.77 3.34 -5.79
CA LYS A 214 38.38 4.26 -4.81
C LYS A 214 37.54 5.53 -4.58
N VAL A 215 36.90 6.03 -5.63
CA VAL A 215 36.07 7.26 -5.60
C VAL A 215 34.75 7.07 -4.85
N PHE A 216 34.23 5.84 -4.75
CA PHE A 216 32.91 5.54 -4.16
C PHE A 216 33.00 4.76 -2.85
N ARG A 217 34.21 4.64 -2.27
CA ARG A 217 34.39 3.92 -1.02
C ARG A 217 33.65 4.64 0.11
N PRO A 218 32.90 3.91 0.95
CA PRO A 218 32.21 4.51 2.08
C PRO A 218 33.23 5.10 3.07
N ASN A 219 32.95 6.30 3.55
CA ASN A 219 33.72 6.99 4.58
C ASN A 219 32.93 7.04 5.90
N TYR A 220 33.60 7.17 7.04
CA TYR A 220 32.97 7.39 8.35
C TYR A 220 32.07 8.63 8.36
N ALA A 221 32.44 9.69 7.64
CA ALA A 221 31.60 10.88 7.50
C ALA A 221 30.23 10.57 6.87
N HIS A 222 30.18 9.61 5.92
CA HIS A 222 28.92 9.18 5.29
C HIS A 222 28.04 8.34 6.24
N ARG A 223 28.62 7.77 7.30
CA ARG A 223 27.92 6.94 8.29
C ARG A 223 27.56 7.67 9.58
N ALA A 224 28.10 8.87 9.79
CA ALA A 224 27.90 9.68 10.99
C ALA A 224 26.78 10.72 10.83
N LEU A 225 25.83 10.48 9.91
CA LEU A 225 24.72 11.38 9.66
C LEU A 225 23.76 11.40 10.85
N ARG A 226 23.30 12.60 11.21
CA ARG A 226 22.25 12.81 12.21
C ARG A 226 20.92 12.95 11.49
N ALA A 227 20.20 11.85 11.36
CA ALA A 227 18.95 11.77 10.60
C ALA A 227 18.09 10.58 11.04
N ASN A 228 16.77 10.71 10.91
CA ASN A 228 15.79 9.69 11.28
C ASN A 228 15.10 9.04 10.07
N SER A 229 15.28 9.57 8.87
CA SER A 229 14.71 9.00 7.64
C SER A 229 15.29 7.61 7.35
N PHE A 230 14.42 6.67 6.96
CA PHE A 230 14.83 5.29 6.68
C PHE A 230 14.03 4.65 5.54
N SER A 231 14.62 3.59 4.99
CA SER A 231 13.98 2.64 4.08
C SER A 231 14.42 1.24 4.52
N ASP A 232 13.47 0.34 4.75
CA ASP A 232 13.71 -1.02 5.23
C ASP A 232 12.84 -2.00 4.45
N TRP A 233 13.43 -3.14 4.11
CA TRP A 233 12.77 -4.25 3.43
C TRP A 233 12.95 -5.51 4.27
N ARG A 234 11.87 -6.29 4.45
CA ARG A 234 11.91 -7.52 5.23
C ARG A 234 11.03 -8.60 4.68
N GLU A 235 11.62 -9.76 4.47
CA GLU A 235 10.89 -11.00 4.30
C GLU A 235 10.16 -11.38 5.59
N ILE A 236 8.88 -11.72 5.44
CA ILE A 236 8.01 -12.17 6.53
C ILE A 236 7.87 -13.70 6.49
N ALA A 237 7.56 -14.24 5.31
CA ALA A 237 7.34 -15.66 5.12
C ALA A 237 7.55 -16.07 3.66
N GLU A 238 8.02 -17.30 3.45
CA GLU A 238 8.05 -17.95 2.16
C GLU A 238 7.13 -19.18 2.19
N PHE A 239 6.22 -19.30 1.22
CA PHE A 239 5.33 -20.45 1.09
C PHE A 239 5.11 -20.82 -0.38
N GLY A 240 5.57 -22.00 -0.79
CA GLY A 240 5.26 -22.56 -2.11
C GLY A 240 5.73 -21.70 -3.29
N GLY A 241 6.85 -20.98 -3.15
CA GLY A 241 7.37 -20.04 -4.14
C GLY A 241 6.73 -18.65 -4.11
N TYR A 242 5.84 -18.38 -3.16
CA TYR A 242 5.36 -17.04 -2.82
C TYR A 242 6.17 -16.49 -1.65
N THR A 243 6.67 -15.27 -1.79
CA THR A 243 7.38 -14.55 -0.75
C THR A 243 6.52 -13.39 -0.27
N LEU A 244 6.09 -13.44 0.98
CA LEU A 244 5.44 -12.33 1.68
C LEU A 244 6.52 -11.48 2.32
N TYR A 245 6.51 -10.18 2.04
CA TYR A 245 7.48 -9.25 2.61
C TYR A 245 6.83 -7.89 2.90
N SER A 246 7.47 -7.11 3.76
CA SER A 246 7.07 -5.74 4.06
C SER A 246 8.16 -4.77 3.65
N THR A 247 7.74 -3.66 3.05
CA THR A 247 8.57 -2.48 2.83
C THR A 247 8.08 -1.35 3.70
N SER A 248 9.00 -0.69 4.41
CA SER A 248 8.68 0.46 5.23
C SER A 248 9.65 1.59 4.95
N THR A 249 9.12 2.79 4.77
CA THR A 249 9.91 4.00 4.57
C THR A 249 9.38 5.11 5.46
N ALA A 250 10.28 5.96 5.93
CA ALA A 250 9.90 7.16 6.66
C ALA A 250 10.77 8.34 6.29
N GLU A 251 10.13 9.49 6.21
CA GLU A 251 10.69 10.81 6.01
C GLU A 251 10.60 11.59 7.31
N SER A 252 11.74 12.11 7.74
CA SER A 252 11.83 13.05 8.85
C SER A 252 12.49 14.34 8.37
N LYS A 253 12.08 15.47 8.96
CA LYS A 253 12.66 16.79 8.71
C LYS A 253 12.88 17.48 10.03
N SER A 254 14.12 17.88 10.30
CA SER A 254 14.51 18.54 11.55
C SER A 254 14.10 17.75 12.82
N GLY A 255 14.11 16.41 12.73
CA GLY A 255 13.69 15.52 13.83
C GLY A 255 12.17 15.34 13.97
N ALA A 256 11.35 16.06 13.21
CA ALA A 256 9.90 15.85 13.13
C ALA A 256 9.54 14.88 12.00
N PHE A 257 8.49 14.11 12.23
CA PHE A 257 7.95 13.17 11.26
C PHE A 257 7.16 13.89 10.15
N VAL A 258 7.42 13.54 8.89
CA VAL A 258 6.78 14.14 7.71
C VAL A 258 5.97 13.11 6.94
N ARG A 259 6.49 11.90 6.74
CA ARG A 259 5.79 10.88 5.96
C ARG A 259 6.24 9.49 6.35
N SER A 260 5.33 8.52 6.34
CA SER A 260 5.66 7.10 6.32
C SER A 260 4.87 6.39 5.24
N ASP A 261 5.50 5.40 4.63
CA ASP A 261 4.84 4.48 3.73
C ASP A 261 5.18 3.06 4.21
N VAL A 262 4.17 2.29 4.61
CA VAL A 262 4.29 0.88 4.98
C VAL A 262 3.44 0.07 4.01
N ASP A 263 4.05 -0.91 3.36
CA ASP A 263 3.39 -1.73 2.35
C ASP A 263 3.71 -3.21 2.60
N LEU A 264 2.68 -4.05 2.53
CA LEU A 264 2.74 -5.50 2.65
C LEU A 264 2.54 -6.09 1.25
N ARG A 265 3.57 -6.76 0.74
CA ARG A 265 3.64 -7.19 -0.66
C ARG A 265 3.85 -8.69 -0.76
N LEU A 266 3.26 -9.28 -1.79
CA LEU A 266 3.38 -10.68 -2.14
C LEU A 266 4.05 -10.80 -3.49
N LYS A 267 5.22 -11.45 -3.53
CA LYS A 267 5.96 -11.72 -4.75
C LYS A 267 5.87 -13.20 -5.12
N HIS A 268 5.57 -13.48 -6.37
CA HIS A 268 5.64 -14.80 -6.97
C HIS A 268 6.33 -14.71 -8.33
N ARG A 269 7.52 -15.32 -8.43
CA ARG A 269 8.41 -15.20 -9.60
C ARG A 269 8.73 -13.73 -9.92
N LYS A 270 8.15 -13.19 -10.99
CA LYS A 270 8.35 -11.80 -11.45
C LYS A 270 7.15 -10.90 -11.11
N GLU A 271 6.05 -11.47 -10.66
CA GLU A 271 4.87 -10.72 -10.27
C GLU A 271 5.00 -10.32 -8.81
N ASP A 272 4.70 -9.06 -8.54
CA ASP A 272 4.80 -8.46 -7.22
C ASP A 272 3.55 -7.61 -6.98
N LEU A 273 2.74 -8.02 -6.01
CA LEU A 273 1.41 -7.49 -5.74
C LEU A 273 1.40 -6.84 -4.35
N SER A 274 1.05 -5.56 -4.25
CA SER A 274 0.76 -4.93 -2.96
C SER A 274 -0.57 -5.47 -2.44
N LEU A 275 -0.56 -6.14 -1.28
CA LEU A 275 -1.78 -6.62 -0.63
C LEU A 275 -2.46 -5.50 0.15
N PHE A 276 -1.67 -4.78 0.94
CA PHE A 276 -2.14 -3.71 1.81
C PHE A 276 -1.04 -2.71 2.07
N GLY A 277 -1.34 -1.43 1.87
CA GLY A 277 -0.41 -0.34 2.18
C GLY A 277 -1.09 0.79 2.93
N VAL A 278 -0.31 1.46 3.77
CA VAL A 278 -0.71 2.66 4.50
C VAL A 278 0.37 3.71 4.29
N SER A 279 -0.06 4.83 3.72
CA SER A 279 0.74 6.05 3.57
C SER A 279 0.19 7.08 4.54
N PHE A 280 1.04 7.57 5.44
CA PHE A 280 0.75 8.72 6.27
C PHE A 280 1.62 9.87 5.81
N SER A 281 1.05 11.05 5.66
CA SER A 281 1.80 12.28 5.38
C SER A 281 1.31 13.41 6.24
N SER A 282 2.24 14.13 6.84
CA SER A 282 2.02 15.34 7.61
C SER A 282 2.84 16.50 7.06
N GLN A 283 2.25 17.68 7.10
CA GLN A 283 2.89 18.94 6.74
C GLN A 283 2.85 19.87 7.96
N ALA A 284 3.90 20.66 8.11
CA ALA A 284 4.02 21.72 9.12
C ALA A 284 3.87 21.31 10.60
N LEU A 285 4.00 20.02 10.94
CA LEU A 285 4.05 19.57 12.35
C LEU A 285 5.28 20.07 13.11
N ASP A 286 6.36 20.36 12.40
CA ASP A 286 7.60 20.92 12.95
C ASP A 286 7.39 22.33 13.55
N SER A 287 6.40 23.08 13.06
CA SER A 287 6.03 24.39 13.61
C SER A 287 5.50 24.30 15.05
N PHE A 288 4.85 23.19 15.40
CA PHE A 288 4.30 22.95 16.74
C PHE A 288 5.30 22.31 17.69
N ILE A 289 6.14 21.41 17.20
CA ILE A 289 7.09 20.65 18.03
C ILE A 289 8.39 21.43 18.23
N GLY A 290 8.87 22.13 17.21
CA GLY A 290 10.22 22.74 17.19
C GLY A 290 10.25 24.26 17.28
N GLY A 291 9.11 24.94 17.45
CA GLY A 291 9.05 26.40 17.51
C GLY A 291 9.56 27.09 16.23
N SER A 292 9.46 26.43 15.07
CA SER A 292 9.91 27.01 13.79
C SER A 292 8.98 28.16 13.36
N SER A 293 9.56 29.23 12.83
CA SER A 293 8.88 30.51 12.53
C SER A 293 8.02 30.51 11.27
N THR A 294 7.82 29.36 10.62
CA THR A 294 6.97 29.25 9.43
C THR A 294 5.52 29.04 9.86
N GLN A 295 4.71 30.09 9.72
CA GLN A 295 3.25 30.09 9.91
C GLN A 295 2.57 29.30 8.78
N SER A 296 2.75 27.98 8.78
CA SER A 296 2.01 27.07 7.92
C SER A 296 1.10 26.23 8.78
N ASP A 297 -0.17 26.15 8.38
CA ASP A 297 -1.17 25.35 9.07
C ASP A 297 -0.82 23.85 9.01
N PRO A 298 -0.92 23.11 10.13
CA PRO A 298 -0.60 21.70 10.18
C PRO A 298 -1.66 20.91 9.43
N GLU A 299 -1.25 20.00 8.57
CA GLU A 299 -2.15 19.13 7.81
C GLU A 299 -1.63 17.70 7.91
N ALA A 300 -2.53 16.74 8.11
CA ALA A 300 -2.20 15.33 8.06
C ALA A 300 -3.21 14.57 7.20
N ASP A 301 -2.67 13.72 6.34
CA ASP A 301 -3.39 12.93 5.37
C ASP A 301 -2.98 11.47 5.51
N VAL A 302 -3.96 10.58 5.39
CA VAL A 302 -3.77 9.13 5.32
C VAL A 302 -4.33 8.62 4.00
N ARG A 303 -3.57 7.72 3.39
CA ARG A 303 -3.99 6.97 2.21
C ARG A 303 -3.79 5.49 2.47
N ILE A 304 -4.85 4.72 2.20
CA ILE A 304 -4.82 3.27 2.28
C ILE A 304 -4.77 2.73 0.84
N SER A 305 -4.00 1.67 0.62
CA SER A 305 -4.04 0.88 -0.61
C SER A 305 -4.38 -0.56 -0.30
N VAL A 306 -5.16 -1.19 -1.18
CA VAL A 306 -5.58 -2.59 -1.08
C VAL A 306 -5.43 -3.20 -2.47
N LEU A 307 -4.75 -4.34 -2.59
CA LEU A 307 -4.59 -5.09 -3.86
C LEU A 307 -4.12 -4.20 -5.03
N ASP A 308 -2.99 -3.49 -4.85
CA ASP A 308 -2.42 -2.48 -5.77
C ASP A 308 -3.31 -1.24 -6.07
N HIS A 309 -4.52 -1.15 -5.52
CA HIS A 309 -5.40 0.01 -5.72
C HIS A 309 -5.28 0.97 -4.55
N ALA A 310 -4.86 2.21 -4.84
CA ALA A 310 -4.75 3.25 -3.83
C ALA A 310 -6.07 4.02 -3.70
N LEU A 311 -6.70 3.91 -2.53
CA LEU A 311 -7.95 4.56 -2.18
C LEU A 311 -7.80 6.10 -2.13
N PRO A 312 -8.91 6.85 -2.12
CA PRO A 312 -8.87 8.29 -1.92
C PRO A 312 -8.10 8.68 -0.64
N ILE A 313 -7.43 9.83 -0.71
CA ILE A 313 -6.70 10.39 0.44
C ILE A 313 -7.72 10.98 1.40
N ASN A 314 -7.66 10.54 2.65
CA ASN A 314 -8.47 11.07 3.74
C ASN A 314 -7.63 11.99 4.61
N SER A 315 -8.10 13.21 4.81
CA SER A 315 -7.44 14.17 5.69
C SER A 315 -7.89 13.92 7.12
N ILE A 316 -6.95 13.74 8.04
CA ILE A 316 -7.22 13.59 9.47
C ILE A 316 -7.55 14.95 10.06
N PHE A 317 -6.76 15.96 9.72
CA PHE A 317 -6.99 17.35 10.11
C PHE A 317 -6.39 18.30 9.09
N LYS A 318 -7.05 19.44 8.90
CA LYS A 318 -6.52 20.59 8.16
C LYS A 318 -6.54 21.81 9.06
N GLY A 319 -5.35 22.26 9.43
CA GLY A 319 -5.16 23.40 10.30
C GLY A 319 -5.17 23.06 11.78
N SER A 320 -4.73 24.05 12.54
CA SER A 320 -4.42 23.91 13.97
C SER A 320 -5.66 23.58 14.80
N THR A 321 -6.82 24.15 14.46
CA THR A 321 -8.07 23.95 15.20
C THR A 321 -8.58 22.52 15.06
N GLU A 322 -8.57 21.96 13.85
CA GLU A 322 -8.99 20.58 13.62
C GLU A 322 -8.01 19.59 14.24
N MET A 323 -6.70 19.89 14.19
CA MET A 323 -5.68 19.06 14.86
C MET A 323 -5.89 19.00 16.37
N LEU A 324 -6.09 20.15 17.02
CA LEU A 324 -6.39 20.19 18.46
C LEU A 324 -7.73 19.50 18.74
N GLY A 325 -8.75 19.71 17.90
CA GLY A 325 -10.01 18.97 18.02
C GLY A 325 -9.81 17.45 17.96
N ALA A 326 -9.03 16.96 16.99
CA ALA A 326 -8.69 15.54 16.84
C ALA A 326 -7.91 15.00 18.04
N ALA A 327 -6.95 15.76 18.57
CA ALA A 327 -6.19 15.38 19.75
C ALA A 327 -7.06 15.34 21.03
N TRP A 328 -8.00 16.27 21.21
CA TRP A 328 -8.93 16.26 22.35
C TRP A 328 -9.99 15.15 22.24
N ASN A 329 -10.37 14.78 21.01
CA ASN A 329 -11.29 13.68 20.75
C ASN A 329 -10.59 12.31 20.74
N ALA A 330 -9.27 12.26 20.85
CA ALA A 330 -8.51 11.02 20.97
C ALA A 330 -8.65 10.45 22.39
N ASP A 331 -9.80 9.84 22.66
CA ASP A 331 -10.19 9.27 23.95
C ASP A 331 -9.86 7.76 24.09
N GLY A 332 -9.22 7.18 23.08
CA GLY A 332 -8.89 5.76 23.03
C GLY A 332 -10.02 4.86 22.56
N GLN A 333 -11.19 5.40 22.18
CA GLN A 333 -12.24 4.58 21.60
C GLN A 333 -11.83 4.02 20.23
N THR A 334 -12.18 2.77 19.99
CA THR A 334 -11.94 2.12 18.72
C THR A 334 -12.94 2.59 17.67
N VAL A 335 -12.45 3.23 16.63
CA VAL A 335 -13.22 3.71 15.49
C VAL A 335 -12.98 2.79 14.29
N LYS A 336 -14.05 2.49 13.54
CA LYS A 336 -13.97 1.74 12.28
C LYS A 336 -13.58 2.68 11.15
N VAL A 337 -12.43 2.44 10.53
CA VAL A 337 -11.90 3.27 9.43
C VAL A 337 -12.34 2.74 8.07
N LEU A 338 -12.30 1.42 7.89
CA LEU A 338 -12.64 0.77 6.63
C LEU A 338 -13.28 -0.59 6.92
N GLU A 339 -14.31 -0.95 6.16
CA GLU A 339 -14.87 -2.30 6.12
C GLU A 339 -15.24 -2.58 4.68
N GLY A 340 -14.64 -3.62 4.10
CA GLY A 340 -14.82 -3.92 2.69
C GLY A 340 -14.65 -5.40 2.43
N ASN A 341 -15.42 -5.91 1.48
CA ASN A 341 -15.25 -7.24 0.93
C ASN A 341 -14.68 -7.10 -0.49
N VAL A 342 -13.88 -8.06 -0.92
CA VAL A 342 -13.31 -8.07 -2.26
C VAL A 342 -13.39 -9.48 -2.81
N MET A 343 -13.87 -9.63 -4.04
CA MET A 343 -13.74 -10.89 -4.77
C MET A 343 -12.33 -10.95 -5.34
N LEU A 344 -11.49 -11.85 -4.83
CA LEU A 344 -10.11 -12.02 -5.28
C LEU A 344 -10.05 -12.83 -6.58
N ARG A 345 -10.95 -13.81 -6.72
CA ARG A 345 -10.94 -14.74 -7.85
C ARG A 345 -12.34 -15.23 -8.11
N ASP A 346 -12.75 -15.22 -9.36
CA ASP A 346 -13.93 -15.94 -9.82
C ASP A 346 -13.58 -16.60 -11.15
N THR A 347 -13.50 -17.93 -11.14
CA THR A 347 -13.11 -18.70 -12.32
C THR A 347 -14.07 -19.85 -12.52
N SER A 348 -14.60 -19.98 -13.73
CA SER A 348 -15.43 -21.10 -14.15
C SER A 348 -14.82 -21.71 -15.41
N VAL A 349 -14.52 -23.00 -15.37
CA VAL A 349 -13.90 -23.73 -16.47
C VAL A 349 -14.71 -24.99 -16.74
N THR A 350 -15.16 -25.13 -17.98
CA THR A 350 -15.83 -26.34 -18.46
C THR A 350 -14.89 -27.10 -19.39
N LEU A 351 -14.53 -28.32 -19.02
CA LEU A 351 -13.59 -29.18 -19.74
C LEU A 351 -14.31 -30.44 -20.24
N PRO A 352 -14.47 -30.62 -21.56
CA PRO A 352 -14.92 -31.90 -22.11
C PRO A 352 -13.79 -32.93 -22.03
N LEU A 353 -14.06 -34.08 -21.43
CA LEU A 353 -13.13 -35.20 -21.34
C LEU A 353 -13.26 -36.10 -22.56
N LEU A 354 -12.16 -36.78 -22.92
CA LEU A 354 -12.13 -37.79 -23.99
C LEU A 354 -13.11 -38.95 -23.77
N SER A 355 -13.55 -39.17 -22.52
CA SER A 355 -14.55 -40.16 -22.15
C SER A 355 -16.00 -39.76 -22.52
N GLY A 356 -16.22 -38.54 -23.02
CA GLY A 356 -17.57 -37.99 -23.28
C GLY A 356 -18.25 -37.39 -22.04
N LEU A 357 -17.56 -37.37 -20.90
CA LEU A 357 -17.96 -36.65 -19.68
C LEU A 357 -17.54 -35.17 -19.78
N THR A 358 -18.28 -34.29 -19.12
CA THR A 358 -17.90 -32.88 -18.98
C THR A 358 -17.59 -32.57 -17.53
N VAL A 359 -16.44 -31.97 -17.26
CA VAL A 359 -16.06 -31.48 -15.93
C VAL A 359 -16.29 -29.99 -15.90
N GLU A 360 -17.07 -29.53 -14.93
CA GLU A 360 -17.26 -28.11 -14.64
C GLU A 360 -16.56 -27.81 -13.32
N VAL A 361 -15.61 -26.88 -13.35
CA VAL A 361 -14.88 -26.41 -12.16
C VAL A 361 -15.22 -24.95 -11.97
N THR A 362 -15.86 -24.62 -10.85
CA THR A 362 -16.05 -23.24 -10.39
C THR A 362 -15.19 -23.01 -9.15
N ALA A 363 -14.49 -21.89 -9.10
CA ALA A 363 -13.68 -21.49 -7.96
C ALA A 363 -13.87 -19.99 -7.70
N ALA A 364 -14.39 -19.67 -6.52
CA ALA A 364 -14.65 -18.32 -6.04
C ALA A 364 -13.82 -18.07 -4.77
N GLY A 365 -12.99 -17.04 -4.79
CA GLY A 365 -12.18 -16.62 -3.67
C GLY A 365 -12.53 -15.20 -3.26
N ALA A 366 -12.76 -14.97 -1.97
CA ALA A 366 -13.10 -13.66 -1.43
C ALA A 366 -12.19 -13.29 -0.25
N ALA A 367 -12.02 -11.99 -0.03
CA ALA A 367 -11.36 -11.42 1.11
C ALA A 367 -12.30 -10.43 1.80
N SER A 368 -12.26 -10.37 3.12
CA SER A 368 -12.85 -9.29 3.91
C SER A 368 -11.76 -8.59 4.70
N LEU A 369 -11.83 -7.27 4.72
CA LEU A 369 -10.93 -6.41 5.49
C LEU A 369 -11.76 -5.49 6.36
N LYS A 370 -11.46 -5.47 7.66
CA LYS A 370 -12.01 -4.51 8.60
C LYS A 370 -10.90 -3.84 9.38
N LEU A 371 -10.70 -2.55 9.12
CA LEU A 371 -9.69 -1.73 9.77
C LEU A 371 -10.31 -0.94 10.93
N LEU A 372 -9.73 -1.11 12.10
CA LEU A 372 -10.08 -0.47 13.36
C LEU A 372 -8.87 0.32 13.86
N THR A 373 -9.11 1.51 14.39
CA THR A 373 -8.06 2.35 14.98
C THR A 373 -8.52 2.93 16.30
N ALA A 374 -7.63 3.01 17.28
CA ALA A 374 -7.84 3.71 18.53
C ALA A 374 -6.63 4.63 18.77
N SER A 375 -6.86 5.80 19.33
CA SER A 375 -5.76 6.71 19.67
C SER A 375 -6.07 7.48 20.93
N THR A 376 -5.06 7.64 21.77
CA THR A 376 -5.06 8.53 22.93
C THR A 376 -3.93 9.54 22.80
N VAL A 377 -4.20 10.77 23.22
CA VAL A 377 -3.21 11.84 23.28
C VAL A 377 -3.31 12.50 24.64
N SER A 378 -2.20 12.61 25.37
CA SER A 378 -2.14 13.38 26.60
C SER A 378 -1.10 14.49 26.45
N MET A 379 -1.58 15.73 26.35
CA MET A 379 -0.70 16.89 26.32
C MET A 379 0.02 17.13 27.66
N TRP A 380 -0.56 16.68 28.78
CA TRP A 380 0.03 16.85 30.11
C TRP A 380 1.19 15.88 30.36
N ASN A 381 1.02 14.62 29.96
CA ASN A 381 2.09 13.61 30.06
C ASN A 381 3.05 13.66 28.87
N GLN A 382 2.73 14.44 27.85
CA GLN A 382 3.50 14.58 26.60
C GLN A 382 3.68 13.24 25.88
N ASP A 383 2.64 12.42 25.90
CA ASP A 383 2.61 11.11 25.25
C ASP A 383 1.38 10.92 24.36
N SER A 384 1.52 10.03 23.39
CA SER A 384 0.43 9.55 22.54
C SER A 384 0.58 8.07 22.30
N THR A 385 -0.52 7.34 22.40
CA THR A 385 -0.58 5.93 22.02
C THR A 385 -1.66 5.73 20.99
N SER A 386 -1.33 5.03 19.90
CA SER A 386 -2.24 4.73 18.82
C SER A 386 -2.15 3.25 18.50
N ASP A 387 -3.29 2.59 18.43
CA ASP A 387 -3.41 1.18 18.08
C ASP A 387 -4.20 1.07 16.77
N PHE A 388 -3.77 0.20 15.88
CA PHE A 388 -4.55 -0.17 14.70
C PHE A 388 -4.69 -1.69 14.63
N LYS A 389 -5.86 -2.17 14.19
CA LYS A 389 -6.17 -3.59 14.02
C LYS A 389 -6.90 -3.79 12.71
N ALA A 390 -6.30 -4.59 11.83
CA ALA A 390 -6.87 -5.04 10.58
C ALA A 390 -7.32 -6.49 10.75
N ASN A 391 -8.63 -6.71 10.86
CA ASN A 391 -9.20 -8.06 10.83
C ASN A 391 -9.32 -8.47 9.36
N VAL A 392 -8.62 -9.55 8.99
CA VAL A 392 -8.58 -10.08 7.64
C VAL A 392 -9.22 -11.47 7.64
N SER A 393 -10.19 -11.67 6.76
CA SER A 393 -10.68 -13.01 6.45
C SER A 393 -10.50 -13.30 4.97
N LEU A 394 -10.16 -14.54 4.66
CA LEU A 394 -10.00 -15.06 3.32
C LEU A 394 -10.86 -16.31 3.20
N SER A 395 -11.58 -16.45 2.10
CA SER A 395 -12.31 -17.66 1.75
C SER A 395 -11.99 -18.08 0.33
N LEU A 396 -11.92 -19.38 0.10
CA LEU A 396 -11.78 -19.98 -1.22
C LEU A 396 -12.71 -21.17 -1.29
N ASP A 397 -13.74 -21.03 -2.10
CA ASP A 397 -14.73 -22.06 -2.39
C ASP A 397 -14.48 -22.61 -3.79
N THR A 398 -14.44 -23.92 -3.89
CA THR A 398 -14.22 -24.63 -5.15
C THR A 398 -15.29 -25.71 -5.29
N HIS A 399 -15.98 -25.73 -6.41
CA HIS A 399 -16.92 -26.76 -6.77
C HIS A 399 -16.50 -27.40 -8.08
N THR A 400 -16.44 -28.72 -8.10
CA THR A 400 -16.15 -29.51 -9.29
C THR A 400 -17.30 -30.48 -9.50
N THR A 401 -18.02 -30.34 -10.60
CA THR A 401 -19.13 -31.21 -10.99
C THR A 401 -18.74 -32.01 -12.23
N LEU A 402 -18.94 -33.32 -12.15
CA LEU A 402 -18.79 -34.23 -13.27
C LEU A 402 -20.16 -34.51 -13.87
N VAL A 403 -20.35 -34.18 -15.14
CA VAL A 403 -21.63 -34.28 -15.83
C VAL A 403 -21.55 -35.29 -16.98
N HIS A 404 -22.60 -36.11 -17.10
CA HIS A 404 -22.76 -37.09 -18.17
C HIS A 404 -24.14 -36.91 -18.82
N HIS A 405 -24.18 -36.52 -20.10
CA HIS A 405 -25.43 -36.24 -20.82
C HIS A 405 -26.43 -35.36 -20.04
N GLY A 406 -25.93 -34.27 -19.45
CA GLY A 406 -26.75 -33.31 -18.68
C GLY A 406 -27.08 -33.73 -17.24
N ASN A 407 -26.68 -34.92 -16.79
CA ASN A 407 -26.86 -35.36 -15.42
C ASN A 407 -25.54 -35.28 -14.64
N VAL A 408 -25.57 -34.63 -13.46
CA VAL A 408 -24.45 -34.66 -12.51
C VAL A 408 -24.26 -36.09 -12.01
N VAL A 409 -23.04 -36.60 -12.12
CA VAL A 409 -22.61 -37.94 -11.70
C VAL A 409 -21.91 -37.90 -10.35
N GLN A 410 -21.07 -36.88 -10.16
CA GLN A 410 -20.28 -36.67 -8.95
C GLN A 410 -20.07 -35.18 -8.75
N GLN A 411 -20.05 -34.76 -7.49
CA GLN A 411 -19.79 -33.39 -7.09
C GLN A 411 -18.76 -33.38 -5.96
N LEU A 412 -17.69 -32.65 -6.17
CA LEU A 412 -16.67 -32.37 -5.17
C LEU A 412 -16.75 -30.88 -4.83
N SER A 413 -17.02 -30.56 -3.56
CA SER A 413 -17.01 -29.19 -3.07
C SER A 413 -15.93 -29.05 -2.02
N SER A 414 -15.13 -28.01 -2.08
CA SER A 414 -14.13 -27.70 -1.05
C SER A 414 -14.17 -26.24 -0.70
N ALA A 415 -14.28 -25.97 0.60
CA ALA A 415 -14.28 -24.64 1.18
C ALA A 415 -13.05 -24.50 2.09
N MET A 416 -12.26 -23.46 1.86
CA MET A 416 -11.12 -23.10 2.68
C MET A 416 -11.33 -21.70 3.23
N GLY A 417 -11.18 -21.53 4.54
CA GLY A 417 -11.27 -20.25 5.21
C GLY A 417 -10.01 -19.97 6.02
N ALA A 418 -9.58 -18.72 6.08
CA ALA A 418 -8.55 -18.27 6.98
C ALA A 418 -8.95 -16.93 7.60
N VAL A 419 -8.80 -16.79 8.92
CA VAL A 419 -9.05 -15.53 9.64
C VAL A 419 -7.82 -15.20 10.47
N THR A 420 -7.40 -13.94 10.42
CA THR A 420 -6.29 -13.41 11.19
C THR A 420 -6.49 -11.93 11.48
N THR A 421 -5.83 -11.43 12.52
CA THR A 421 -5.79 -10.00 12.82
C THR A 421 -4.35 -9.54 12.71
N VAL A 422 -4.11 -8.50 11.92
CA VAL A 422 -2.83 -7.82 11.87
C VAL A 422 -2.98 -6.53 12.66
N GLY A 423 -2.19 -6.38 13.71
CA GLY A 423 -2.22 -5.22 14.58
C GLY A 423 -0.92 -4.44 14.55
N GLY A 424 -0.98 -3.20 15.00
CA GLY A 424 0.21 -2.48 15.37
C GLY A 424 -0.06 -1.37 16.36
N ASP A 425 0.96 -1.13 17.17
CA ASP A 425 0.92 -0.19 18.27
C ASP A 425 2.01 0.86 18.04
N VAL A 426 1.64 2.13 18.11
CA VAL A 426 2.52 3.27 17.99
C VAL A 426 2.49 4.04 19.30
N LYS A 427 3.64 4.21 19.94
CA LYS A 427 3.80 5.04 21.13
C LYS A 427 4.77 6.16 20.81
N VAL A 428 4.35 7.39 21.10
CA VAL A 428 5.13 8.60 20.86
C VAL A 428 5.26 9.33 22.18
N ALA A 429 6.49 9.59 22.62
CA ALA A 429 6.79 10.47 23.73
C ALA A 429 7.49 11.72 23.19
N PHE A 430 6.81 12.86 23.27
CA PHE A 430 7.26 14.14 22.73
C PHE A 430 7.72 15.09 23.84
N ASN A 431 8.29 14.53 24.90
CA ASN A 431 8.86 15.28 26.02
C ASN A 431 10.22 15.91 25.70
N ASN A 432 10.97 15.32 24.76
CA ASN A 432 12.28 15.77 24.31
C ASN A 432 12.32 15.81 22.77
N ILE A 433 13.28 16.58 22.22
CA ILE A 433 13.61 16.59 20.80
C ILE A 433 15.01 15.98 20.62
N PRO A 434 15.19 14.94 19.79
CA PRO A 434 14.20 14.31 18.91
C PRO A 434 13.12 13.53 19.69
N VAL A 435 11.92 13.46 19.12
CA VAL A 435 10.77 12.74 19.69
C VAL A 435 11.08 11.25 19.73
N ASP A 436 10.77 10.59 20.84
CA ASP A 436 10.93 9.14 20.98
C ASP A 436 9.70 8.43 20.40
N ILE A 437 9.93 7.57 19.41
CA ILE A 437 8.86 6.84 18.71
C ILE A 437 9.13 5.34 18.83
N CYS A 438 8.14 4.59 19.30
CA CYS A 438 8.14 3.14 19.23
C CYS A 438 6.98 2.66 18.37
N MET A 439 7.29 1.83 17.38
CA MET A 439 6.29 1.17 16.54
C MET A 439 6.46 -0.34 16.63
N ARG A 440 5.35 -1.05 16.80
CA ARG A 440 5.29 -2.52 16.80
C ARG A 440 4.25 -2.97 15.80
N MET A 441 4.61 -3.97 15.01
CA MET A 441 3.71 -4.65 14.07
C MET A 441 3.60 -6.10 14.50
N TYR A 442 2.40 -6.64 14.61
CA TYR A 442 2.17 -8.03 14.98
C TYR A 442 1.01 -8.63 14.21
N GLN A 443 1.03 -9.95 14.15
CA GLN A 443 -0.03 -10.78 13.62
C GLN A 443 -0.50 -11.70 14.74
N ASP A 444 -1.79 -11.71 14.98
CA ASP A 444 -2.44 -12.66 15.87
C ASP A 444 -2.55 -14.04 15.20
N ASP A 445 -2.92 -15.05 15.99
CA ASP A 445 -3.03 -16.42 15.50
C ASP A 445 -3.94 -16.54 14.26
N ILE A 446 -3.46 -17.25 13.24
CA ILE A 446 -4.24 -17.53 12.04
C ILE A 446 -5.07 -18.79 12.29
N LEU A 447 -6.38 -18.67 12.15
CA LEU A 447 -7.32 -19.78 12.19
C LEU A 447 -7.65 -20.18 10.76
N ALA A 448 -7.11 -21.33 10.32
CA ALA A 448 -7.41 -21.90 9.01
C ALA A 448 -8.38 -23.07 9.15
N SER A 449 -9.47 -23.05 8.40
CA SER A 449 -10.45 -24.14 8.28
C SER A 449 -10.49 -24.65 6.85
N PHE A 450 -10.67 -25.95 6.72
CA PHE A 450 -10.80 -26.65 5.45
C PHE A 450 -11.93 -27.66 5.56
N GLU A 451 -12.87 -27.61 4.63
CA GLU A 451 -13.95 -28.55 4.46
C GLU A 451 -13.93 -29.08 3.03
N MET A 452 -14.07 -30.39 2.87
CA MET A 452 -14.24 -31.05 1.58
C MET A 452 -15.43 -31.99 1.67
N VAL A 453 -16.34 -31.87 0.71
CA VAL A 453 -17.55 -32.67 0.56
C VAL A 453 -17.50 -33.36 -0.80
N ASP A 454 -17.41 -34.70 -0.79
CA ASP A 454 -17.52 -35.54 -1.97
C ASP A 454 -18.88 -36.22 -1.98
N GLU A 455 -19.70 -35.92 -2.98
CA GLU A 455 -21.06 -36.41 -3.15
C GLU A 455 -21.22 -37.13 -4.49
N THR A 456 -21.55 -38.42 -4.43
CA THR A 456 -21.95 -39.22 -5.60
C THR A 456 -23.47 -39.16 -5.74
N THR A 457 -23.95 -38.54 -6.82
CA THR A 457 -25.39 -38.30 -7.05
C THR A 457 -26.08 -39.50 -7.70
N LYS A 458 -25.34 -40.33 -8.46
CA LYS A 458 -25.84 -41.61 -9.00
C LYS A 458 -25.90 -42.68 -7.90
N LYS A 459 -26.93 -43.54 -7.95
CA LYS A 459 -27.12 -44.62 -6.96
C LYS A 459 -25.98 -45.65 -7.05
N PRO A 460 -25.44 -46.12 -5.92
CA PRO A 460 -25.78 -45.73 -4.54
C PRO A 460 -25.24 -44.33 -4.19
N LYS A 461 -26.12 -43.50 -3.62
CA LYS A 461 -25.72 -42.15 -3.19
C LYS A 461 -24.75 -42.27 -2.02
N LYS A 462 -23.60 -41.59 -2.12
CA LYS A 462 -22.60 -41.54 -1.06
C LYS A 462 -22.18 -40.09 -0.84
N LYS A 463 -22.10 -39.67 0.42
CA LYS A 463 -21.61 -38.36 0.80
C LYS A 463 -20.55 -38.52 1.89
N ASN A 464 -19.35 -38.03 1.61
CA ASN A 464 -18.24 -38.01 2.55
C ASN A 464 -17.86 -36.56 2.82
N THR A 465 -17.76 -36.18 4.09
CA THR A 465 -17.29 -34.85 4.50
C THR A 465 -16.03 -35.00 5.32
N ILE A 466 -14.99 -34.25 4.95
CA ILE A 466 -13.72 -34.17 5.67
C ILE A 466 -13.54 -32.73 6.11
N THR A 467 -13.43 -32.50 7.42
CA THR A 467 -13.15 -31.19 8.00
C THR A 467 -11.80 -31.21 8.72
N ARG A 468 -11.02 -30.15 8.54
CA ARG A 468 -9.74 -29.95 9.22
C ARG A 468 -9.61 -28.50 9.61
N SER A 469 -9.25 -28.24 10.86
CA SER A 469 -8.86 -26.91 11.32
C SER A 469 -7.43 -26.92 11.82
N ARG A 470 -6.71 -25.81 11.62
CA ARG A 470 -5.36 -25.62 12.10
C ARG A 470 -5.19 -24.19 12.61
N ARG A 471 -4.54 -24.06 13.76
CA ARG A 471 -4.13 -22.79 14.33
C ARG A 471 -2.65 -22.60 14.07
N TYR A 472 -2.29 -21.47 13.48
CA TYR A 472 -0.90 -21.03 13.35
C TYR A 472 -0.65 -19.94 14.38
N PRO A 473 0.45 -20.01 15.14
CA PRO A 473 0.75 -19.02 16.16
C PRO A 473 1.06 -17.66 15.55
N GLY A 474 0.66 -16.61 16.24
CA GLY A 474 0.93 -15.22 15.92
C GLY A 474 2.41 -14.89 16.06
N VAL A 475 2.82 -13.83 15.37
CA VAL A 475 4.20 -13.39 15.27
C VAL A 475 4.28 -11.88 15.39
N THR A 476 5.33 -11.37 16.03
CA THR A 476 5.65 -9.93 16.01
C THR A 476 6.73 -9.69 14.97
N PHE A 477 6.48 -8.78 14.03
CA PHE A 477 7.44 -8.42 13.01
C PHE A 477 8.45 -7.44 13.56
N ARG A 478 9.73 -7.81 13.45
CA ARG A 478 10.81 -6.87 13.74
C ARG A 478 10.81 -5.79 12.66
N LEU A 479 10.73 -4.52 13.02
CA LEU A 479 10.98 -3.35 12.15
C LEU A 479 12.47 -2.96 12.21
N ASN A 480 12.85 -1.74 11.80
CA ASN A 480 14.23 -1.24 11.85
C ASN A 480 14.92 -1.47 13.22
N LYS A 481 16.23 -1.76 13.19
CA LYS A 481 17.09 -1.85 14.38
C LYS A 481 17.04 -0.57 15.22
N ASP A 482 17.02 0.59 14.56
CA ASP A 482 16.99 1.89 15.24
C ASP A 482 15.65 2.08 15.98
N LEU A 483 14.52 1.76 15.32
CA LEU A 483 13.19 1.73 15.94
C LEU A 483 13.10 0.71 17.08
N THR A 484 13.73 -0.46 16.92
CA THR A 484 13.78 -1.49 17.97
C THR A 484 14.54 -0.97 19.20
N ALA A 485 15.64 -0.23 18.99
CA ALA A 485 16.39 0.38 20.07
C ALA A 485 15.58 1.46 20.80
N GLN A 486 14.87 2.32 20.06
CA GLN A 486 13.95 3.31 20.62
C GLN A 486 12.82 2.66 21.43
N CYS A 487 12.21 1.60 20.90
CA CYS A 487 11.22 0.81 21.62
C CYS A 487 11.77 0.22 22.93
N ASN A 488 12.99 -0.29 22.94
CA ASN A 488 13.62 -0.83 24.14
C ASN A 488 13.88 0.28 25.19
N MET A 489 14.31 1.46 24.75
CA MET A 489 14.50 2.62 25.63
C MET A 489 13.17 3.07 26.26
N LEU A 490 12.12 3.22 25.45
CA LEU A 490 10.77 3.57 25.90
C LEU A 490 10.20 2.53 26.86
N ALA A 491 10.44 1.23 26.63
CA ALA A 491 10.01 0.18 27.54
C ALA A 491 10.74 0.23 28.90
N SER A 492 12.01 0.65 28.91
CA SER A 492 12.82 0.74 30.14
C SER A 492 12.52 1.97 31.01
N ASN A 493 11.91 3.01 30.45
CA ASN A 493 11.59 4.27 31.15
C ASN A 493 10.22 4.25 31.84
N ILE A 494 9.51 3.12 31.83
CA ILE A 494 8.24 2.96 32.55
C ILE A 494 8.57 2.47 33.97
N PRO A 495 8.44 3.30 35.02
CA PRO A 495 8.46 2.78 36.38
C PRO A 495 7.28 1.81 36.54
N HIS A 496 7.58 0.60 37.04
CA HIS A 496 6.59 -0.43 37.36
C HIS A 496 5.50 0.06 38.30
#